data_AF-A0A7S3HD69-F1
#
_entry.id   AF-A0A7S3HD69-F1
#
_cell.length_a   1.000
_cell.length_b   1.000
_cell.length_c   1.000
_cell.angle_alpha   90.00
_cell.angle_beta   90.00
_cell.angle_gamma   90.00
#
_symmetry.space_group_name_H-M   'P 1'
#
loop_
_entity.id
_entity.type
_entity.pdbx_description
1 polymer ?
#
loop_
_entity_poly.entity_id
_entity_poly.type
_entity_poly.pdbx_seq_one_letter_code
_entity_poly.pdbx_strand_id
1 'polypeptide(L)'
;GGGLGGDFNKLFLGNLIYPQIRIEGFMCSRWLSGQKGTFLRDMHRYLKSGKLETTETVTEGIENWPAAFQSLFTGANNGKVVVKVADPKPLRAEKKEEQKEEKKNEDTKEE
;
A
#
# COMPACT_ATOMS: atom_id res chain seq x y z
N GLY A 1 17.90 -45.38 13.08
CA GLY A 1 18.15 -44.60 11.85
C GLY A 1 16.88 -43.88 11.52
N GLY A 2 16.81 -42.55 11.41
CA GLY A 2 17.82 -41.63 10.90
C GLY A 2 17.37 -41.24 9.49
N GLY A 3 16.78 -40.05 9.33
CA GLY A 3 16.38 -39.53 8.03
C GLY A 3 15.19 -38.56 8.09
N LEU A 4 15.39 -37.39 8.69
CA LEU A 4 14.61 -36.18 8.39
C LEU A 4 14.73 -35.87 6.89
N GLY A 5 13.62 -35.65 6.20
CA GLY A 5 13.63 -35.22 4.81
C GLY A 5 12.25 -34.74 4.37
N GLY A 6 11.92 -33.49 4.72
CA GLY A 6 10.66 -32.85 4.35
C GLY A 6 10.41 -32.88 2.84
N ASP A 7 9.13 -32.86 2.49
CA ASP A 7 8.57 -33.03 1.15
C ASP A 7 8.99 -31.94 0.14
N PHE A 8 10.25 -31.93 -0.27
CA PHE A 8 10.76 -31.06 -1.35
C PHE A 8 10.29 -31.51 -2.76
N ASN A 9 9.48 -32.58 -2.86
CA ASN A 9 9.04 -33.20 -4.13
C ASN A 9 7.77 -32.59 -4.77
N LYS A 10 7.10 -31.60 -4.16
CA LYS A 10 5.86 -31.04 -4.73
C LYS A 10 6.06 -30.08 -5.91
N LEU A 11 7.29 -29.68 -6.22
CA LEU A 11 7.63 -28.82 -7.36
C LEU A 11 8.51 -29.57 -8.38
N PHE A 12 8.11 -30.78 -8.78
CA PHE A 12 8.78 -31.47 -9.88
C PHE A 12 8.67 -30.60 -11.14
N LEU A 13 9.80 -30.05 -11.64
CA LEU A 13 9.84 -29.22 -12.85
C LEU A 13 9.18 -29.90 -14.06
N GLY A 14 9.15 -31.25 -14.09
CA GLY A 14 8.41 -32.01 -15.11
C GLY A 14 6.91 -31.70 -15.17
N ASN A 15 6.30 -31.30 -14.05
CA ASN A 15 4.89 -30.89 -14.00
C ASN A 15 4.63 -29.52 -14.65
N LEU A 16 5.68 -28.79 -15.03
CA LEU A 16 5.58 -27.54 -15.78
C LEU A 16 5.74 -27.77 -17.29
N ILE A 17 6.51 -28.79 -17.67
CA ILE A 17 6.92 -29.06 -19.06
C ILE A 17 5.76 -29.63 -19.89
N TYR A 18 5.14 -30.73 -19.42
CA TYR A 18 4.03 -31.37 -20.15
C TYR A 18 2.80 -30.47 -20.34
N PRO A 19 2.35 -29.69 -19.33
CA PRO A 19 1.26 -28.73 -19.51
C PRO A 19 1.70 -27.37 -20.06
N GLN A 20 3.00 -27.18 -20.36
CA GLN A 20 3.53 -25.92 -20.92
C GLN A 20 3.22 -24.68 -20.08
N ILE A 21 3.39 -24.77 -18.76
CA ILE A 21 3.10 -23.68 -17.83
C ILE A 21 4.11 -22.54 -18.03
N ARG A 22 3.61 -21.31 -18.25
CA ARG A 22 4.43 -20.09 -18.28
C ARG A 22 4.65 -19.57 -16.86
N ILE A 23 5.92 -19.47 -16.46
CA ILE A 23 6.32 -18.80 -15.21
C ILE A 23 7.04 -17.51 -15.60
N GLU A 24 6.49 -16.37 -15.16
CA GLU A 24 7.05 -15.05 -15.44
C GLU A 24 7.04 -14.21 -14.16
N GLY A 25 8.22 -13.75 -13.75
CA GLY A 25 8.34 -12.70 -12.76
C GLY A 25 8.07 -11.34 -13.39
N PHE A 26 7.43 -10.44 -12.65
CA PHE A 26 7.17 -9.07 -13.11
C PHE A 26 7.34 -8.05 -11.99
N MET A 27 7.59 -6.79 -12.37
CA MET A 27 7.76 -5.67 -11.45
C MET A 27 6.60 -4.69 -11.55
N CYS A 28 5.80 -4.56 -10.47
CA CYS A 28 4.59 -3.73 -10.44
C CYS A 28 4.84 -2.26 -10.86
N SER A 29 6.01 -1.69 -10.56
CA SER A 29 6.40 -0.31 -10.91
C SER A 29 6.17 0.04 -12.38
N ARG A 30 6.30 -0.92 -13.30
CA ARG A 30 6.10 -0.73 -14.74
C ARG A 30 4.65 -0.36 -15.12
N TRP A 31 3.68 -0.63 -14.26
CA TRP A 31 2.25 -0.39 -14.50
C TRP A 31 1.66 0.71 -13.60
N LEU A 32 2.45 1.26 -12.67
CA LEU A 32 2.00 2.32 -11.76
C LEU A 32 1.93 3.69 -12.45
N SER A 33 2.82 3.99 -13.40
CA SER A 33 2.87 5.28 -14.11
C SER A 33 3.34 5.13 -15.57
N GLY A 34 3.23 6.20 -16.37
CA GLY A 34 3.69 6.24 -17.77
C GLY A 34 2.67 5.73 -18.79
N GLN A 35 3.12 5.42 -20.01
CA GLN A 35 2.25 5.03 -21.15
C GLN A 35 1.42 3.76 -20.90
N LYS A 36 1.85 2.87 -20.00
CA LYS A 36 1.12 1.66 -19.57
C LYS A 36 0.41 1.83 -18.22
N GLY A 37 0.46 3.03 -17.63
CA GLY A 37 -0.02 3.34 -16.28
C GLY A 37 -1.52 3.60 -16.21
N THR A 38 -2.35 2.58 -16.42
CA THR A 38 -3.81 2.71 -16.18
C THR A 38 -4.22 2.32 -14.76
N PHE A 39 -3.34 1.61 -14.04
CA PHE A 39 -3.64 1.03 -12.73
C PHE A 39 -4.17 2.04 -11.72
N LEU A 40 -3.48 3.18 -11.51
CA LEU A 40 -3.91 4.19 -10.53
C LEU A 40 -5.30 4.76 -10.85
N ARG A 41 -5.58 5.03 -12.14
CA ARG A 41 -6.88 5.54 -12.60
C ARG A 41 -8.00 4.53 -12.33
N ASP A 42 -7.77 3.28 -12.68
CA ASP A 42 -8.79 2.23 -12.62
C ASP A 42 -9.05 1.84 -11.15
N MET A 43 -7.99 1.72 -10.35
CA MET A 43 -8.11 1.48 -8.90
C MET A 43 -8.88 2.58 -8.19
N HIS A 44 -8.59 3.85 -8.50
CA HIS A 44 -9.34 4.98 -7.93
C HIS A 44 -10.84 4.90 -8.24
N ARG A 45 -11.20 4.48 -9.45
CA ARG A 45 -12.60 4.25 -9.83
C ARG A 45 -13.22 3.13 -9.03
N TYR A 46 -12.51 2.01 -8.84
CA TYR A 46 -13.02 0.89 -8.06
C TYR A 46 -13.24 1.23 -6.60
N LEU A 47 -12.30 1.94 -5.96
CA LEU A 47 -12.44 2.45 -4.59
C LEU A 47 -13.68 3.35 -4.47
N LYS A 48 -13.83 4.33 -5.36
CA LYS A 48 -15.00 5.22 -5.36
C LYS A 48 -16.32 4.50 -5.58
N SER A 49 -16.32 3.41 -6.36
CA SER A 49 -17.51 2.61 -6.64
C SER A 49 -17.89 1.64 -5.51
N GLY A 50 -17.09 1.54 -4.45
CA GLY A 50 -17.31 0.60 -3.34
C GLY A 50 -17.10 -0.87 -3.71
N LYS A 51 -16.50 -1.15 -4.88
CA LYS A 51 -16.27 -2.52 -5.37
C LYS A 51 -15.00 -3.17 -4.82
N LEU A 52 -14.26 -2.45 -3.99
CA LEU A 52 -13.03 -2.92 -3.38
C LEU A 52 -13.09 -2.69 -1.88
N GLU A 53 -13.04 -3.77 -1.12
CA GLU A 53 -12.84 -3.74 0.33
C GLU A 53 -11.36 -3.92 0.63
N THR A 54 -10.79 -3.04 1.45
CA THR A 54 -9.38 -3.08 1.85
C THR A 54 -9.28 -3.40 3.33
N THR A 55 -8.65 -4.52 3.65
CA THR A 55 -8.31 -4.88 5.03
C THR A 55 -6.88 -4.44 5.32
N GLU A 56 -6.70 -3.69 6.40
CA GLU A 56 -5.40 -3.23 6.87
C GLU A 56 -5.23 -3.55 8.37
N THR A 57 -4.00 -3.85 8.77
CA THR A 57 -3.58 -3.96 10.16
C THR A 57 -2.76 -2.71 10.49
N VAL A 58 -3.34 -1.80 11.29
CA VAL A 58 -2.72 -0.52 11.64
C VAL A 58 -2.01 -0.63 12.99
N THR A 59 -0.73 -0.28 13.01
CA THR A 59 0.08 -0.14 14.23
C THR A 59 0.33 1.34 14.48
N GLU A 60 -0.02 1.83 15.66
CA GLU A 60 0.23 3.23 16.04
C GLU A 60 1.67 3.41 16.52
N GLY A 61 2.29 4.53 16.17
CA GLY A 61 3.62 4.91 16.64
C GLY A 61 4.74 4.31 15.80
N ILE A 62 5.70 5.15 15.43
CA ILE A 62 6.86 4.71 14.64
C ILE A 62 7.73 3.73 15.42
N GLU A 63 7.82 3.89 16.74
CA GLU A 63 8.54 3.02 17.65
C GLU A 63 8.11 1.54 17.57
N ASN A 64 6.87 1.29 17.16
CA ASN A 64 6.30 -0.05 17.01
C ASN A 64 6.54 -0.67 15.63
N TRP A 65 7.23 0.02 14.71
CA TRP A 65 7.53 -0.50 13.38
C TRP A 65 8.24 -1.87 13.37
N PRO A 66 9.16 -2.21 14.31
CA PRO A 66 9.83 -3.51 14.26
C PRO A 66 8.84 -4.67 14.50
N ALA A 67 7.89 -4.48 15.43
CA ALA A 67 6.84 -5.45 15.71
C ALA A 67 5.88 -5.58 14.51
N ALA A 68 5.49 -4.46 13.89
CA ALA A 68 4.69 -4.46 12.67
C ALA A 68 5.40 -5.21 11.52
N PHE A 69 6.70 -5.00 11.34
CA PHE A 69 7.48 -5.72 10.33
C PHE A 69 7.59 -7.22 10.63
N GLN A 70 7.81 -7.60 11.89
CA GLN A 70 7.84 -9.00 12.30
C GLN A 70 6.54 -9.74 11.97
N SER A 71 5.39 -9.05 12.09
CA SER A 71 4.08 -9.64 11.80
C SER A 71 3.95 -10.19 10.38
N LEU A 72 4.65 -9.60 9.40
CA LEU A 72 4.67 -10.03 7.99
C LEU A 72 5.19 -11.47 7.82
N PHE A 73 6.04 -11.94 8.74
CA PHE A 73 6.67 -13.25 8.67
C PHE A 73 6.02 -14.26 9.62
N THR A 74 5.30 -13.79 10.66
CA THR A 74 4.58 -14.66 11.59
C THR A 74 3.13 -14.90 11.16
N GLY A 75 2.61 -14.11 10.21
CA GLY A 75 1.21 -14.16 9.80
C GLY A 75 0.24 -13.58 10.83
N ALA A 76 0.74 -12.74 11.75
CA ALA A 76 -0.09 -12.14 12.80
C ALA A 76 -0.91 -10.93 12.31
N ASN A 77 -0.71 -10.48 11.06
CA ASN A 77 -1.46 -9.40 10.43
C ASN A 77 -2.62 -9.91 9.57
N ASN A 78 -3.72 -9.16 9.56
CA ASN A 78 -4.81 -9.32 8.61
C ASN A 78 -4.73 -8.23 7.55
N GLY A 79 -4.45 -8.63 6.30
CA GLY A 79 -4.29 -7.70 5.19
C GLY A 79 -3.01 -6.87 5.25
N LYS A 80 -3.06 -5.64 4.74
CA LYS A 80 -1.88 -4.78 4.59
C LYS A 80 -1.42 -4.22 5.93
N VAL A 81 -0.14 -4.38 6.25
CA VAL A 81 0.47 -3.79 7.46
C VAL A 81 0.78 -2.32 7.21
N VAL A 82 0.33 -1.45 8.13
CA VAL A 82 0.55 0.00 8.08
C VAL A 82 1.00 0.49 9.45
N VAL A 83 2.01 1.34 9.50
CA VAL A 83 2.43 2.04 10.71
C VAL A 83 1.95 3.49 10.63
N LYS A 84 1.09 3.90 11.55
CA LYS A 84 0.59 5.27 11.66
C LYS A 84 1.56 6.09 12.50
N VAL A 85 2.29 6.98 11.82
CA VAL A 85 3.35 7.81 12.42
C VAL A 85 2.80 9.11 13.01
N ALA A 86 1.72 9.65 12.43
CA ALA A 86 1.07 10.86 12.90
C ALA A 86 -0.41 10.87 12.49
N ASP A 87 -1.22 11.67 13.16
CA ASP A 87 -2.59 11.90 12.74
C ASP A 87 -2.63 12.69 11.42
N PRO A 88 -3.53 12.32 10.49
CA PRO A 88 -3.63 13.01 9.21
C PRO A 88 -4.06 14.45 9.44
N LYS A 89 -3.25 15.40 8.98
CA LYS A 89 -3.61 16.82 8.98
C LYS A 89 -4.81 17.03 8.04
N PRO A 90 -5.90 17.71 8.47
CA PRO A 90 -7.05 17.90 7.60
C PRO A 90 -6.70 18.82 6.43
N LEU A 91 -6.61 18.23 5.22
CA LEU A 91 -6.26 18.85 3.92
C LEU A 91 -7.10 20.09 3.51
N ARG A 92 -8.09 20.51 4.30
CA ARG A 92 -9.09 21.53 3.93
C ARG A 92 -9.16 22.73 4.89
N ALA A 93 -8.49 22.69 6.04
CA ALA A 93 -8.53 23.77 7.03
C ALA A 93 -7.60 24.94 6.65
N GLU A 94 -6.43 24.64 6.09
CA GLU A 94 -5.37 25.64 5.84
C GLU A 94 -5.75 26.67 4.76
N LYS A 95 -6.48 26.25 3.70
CA LYS A 95 -6.92 27.20 2.66
C LYS A 95 -7.87 28.29 3.17
N LYS A 96 -8.55 28.08 4.29
CA LYS A 96 -9.40 29.12 4.89
C LYS A 96 -8.63 30.09 5.78
N GLU A 97 -7.50 29.67 6.33
CA GLU A 97 -6.65 30.51 7.19
C GLU A 97 -5.70 31.36 6.34
N GLU A 98 -5.08 30.79 5.31
CA GLU A 98 -4.23 31.53 4.34
C GLU A 98 -5.03 32.61 3.59
N GLN A 99 -6.25 32.28 3.12
CA GLN A 99 -7.12 33.26 2.43
C GLN A 99 -7.70 34.33 3.36
N LYS A 100 -7.69 34.10 4.68
CA LYS A 100 -8.18 35.06 5.69
C LYS A 100 -7.05 35.98 6.16
N GLU A 101 -5.81 35.49 6.19
CA GLU A 101 -4.62 36.32 6.42
C GLU A 101 -4.27 37.19 5.21
N GLU A 102 -4.40 36.70 3.97
CA GLU A 102 -4.19 37.53 2.76
C GLU A 102 -5.20 38.68 2.69
N LYS A 103 -6.49 38.43 2.92
CA LYS A 103 -7.52 39.50 2.93
C LYS A 103 -7.31 40.52 4.04
N LYS A 104 -6.89 40.08 5.23
CA LYS A 104 -6.62 40.98 6.36
C LYS A 104 -5.39 41.87 6.11
N ASN A 105 -4.40 41.37 5.39
CA ASN A 105 -3.19 42.12 5.04
C ASN A 105 -3.38 43.08 3.85
N GLU A 106 -4.37 42.84 2.98
CA GLU A 106 -4.80 43.80 1.95
C GLU A 106 -5.60 44.96 2.56
N ASP A 107 -6.56 44.68 3.45
CA ASP A 107 -7.38 45.72 4.11
C ASP A 107 -6.57 46.69 4.99
N THR A 108 -5.38 46.30 5.47
CA THR A 108 -4.52 47.15 6.33
C THR A 108 -3.52 48.01 5.52
N LYS A 109 -3.48 47.87 4.18
CA LYS A 109 -2.60 48.66 3.30
C LYS A 109 -3.30 49.83 2.62
N GLU A 110 -4.62 49.98 2.79
CA GLU A 110 -5.44 51.05 2.20
C GLU A 110 -5.81 52.17 3.20
N GLU A 111 -5.28 52.18 4.43
CA GLU A 111 -5.35 53.31 5.39
C GLU A 111 -4.04 54.08 5.52
#